data_AF-U2FMC4-F1
#
_entry.id   AF-U2FMC4-F1
#
_cell.length_a   1.000
_cell.length_b   1.000
_cell.length_c   1.000
_cell.angle_alpha   90.00
_cell.angle_beta   90.00
_cell.angle_gamma   90.00
#
_symmetry.space_group_name_H-M   'P 1'
#
loop_
_entity.id
_entity.type
_entity.pdbx_description
1 polymer ?
#
loop_
_entity_poly.entity_id
_entity_poly.type
_entity_poly.pdbx_seq_one_letter_code
_entity_poly.pdbx_strand_id
1 'polypeptide(L)' 'MYFLIKEDCFCELNVSDNIISLFDFKGPIEQEEVNIIKKIKRIIKRYKKLDEEFLINEFNTGSEYKIVKVPFENAS' A
#
# COMPACT_ATOMS: atom_id res chain seq x y z
N MET A 1 1.37 -3.89 9.88
CA MET A 1 0.48 -4.40 8.81
C MET A 1 -0.29 -3.24 8.24
N TYR A 2 -0.40 -3.17 6.92
CA TYR A 2 -1.17 -2.11 6.24
C TYR A 2 -2.31 -2.75 5.47
N PHE A 3 -3.44 -2.07 5.37
CA PHE A 3 -4.50 -2.44 4.43
C PHE A 3 -4.56 -1.41 3.31
N LEU A 4 -4.70 -1.90 2.08
CA LEU A 4 -5.11 -1.10 0.95
C LEU A 4 -6.61 -1.25 0.79
N ILE A 5 -7.35 -0.14 0.86
CA ILE A 5 -8.82 -0.11 0.85
C ILE A 5 -9.29 0.60 -0.42
N LYS A 6 -10.28 0.03 -1.11
CA LYS A 6 -11.06 0.64 -2.20
C LYS A 6 -12.51 0.23 -2.03
N GLU A 7 -13.39 1.20 -1.80
CA GLU A 7 -14.81 0.95 -1.51
C GLU A 7 -14.99 -0.08 -0.37
N ASP A 8 -15.75 -1.16 -0.60
CA ASP A 8 -15.98 -2.25 0.36
C ASP A 8 -14.92 -3.37 0.30
N CYS A 9 -13.87 -3.20 -0.51
CA CYS A 9 -12.80 -4.16 -0.69
C CYS A 9 -11.53 -3.72 0.05
N PHE A 10 -10.82 -4.69 0.61
CA PHE A 10 -9.49 -4.47 1.19
C PHE A 10 -8.54 -5.61 0.82
N CYS A 11 -7.25 -5.32 0.83
CA CYS A 11 -6.21 -6.35 0.80
C CYS A 11 -5.06 -5.98 1.74
N GLU A 12 -4.40 -7.01 2.27
CA GLU A 12 -3.20 -6.79 3.07
C GLU A 12 -2.04 -6.30 2.20
N LEU A 13 -1.47 -5.17 2.60
CA LEU A 13 -0.28 -4.56 2.03
C LEU A 13 0.89 -4.75 3.00
N ASN A 14 1.93 -5.44 2.53
CA ASN A 14 3.21 -5.48 3.22
C ASN A 14 4.23 -4.65 2.42
N VAL A 15 4.71 -3.58 3.03
CA VAL A 15 5.75 -2.70 2.48
C VAL A 15 7.05 -3.04 3.19
N SER A 16 7.91 -3.80 2.53
CA SER A 16 9.30 -4.00 2.94
C SER A 16 10.22 -3.22 1.99
N ASP A 17 11.48 -2.99 2.39
CA ASP A 17 12.48 -2.24 1.61
C ASP A 17 12.60 -2.69 0.15
N ASN A 18 12.25 -3.94 -0.16
CA ASN A 18 12.41 -4.54 -1.49
C ASN A 18 11.14 -5.14 -2.09
N ILE A 19 10.09 -5.38 -1.31
CA ILE A 19 8.90 -6.13 -1.76
C ILE A 19 7.62 -5.45 -1.27
N ILE A 20 6.72 -5.21 -2.23
CA ILE A 20 5.32 -4.87 -1.99
C ILE A 20 4.53 -6.14 -2.27
N SER A 21 4.01 -6.77 -1.22
CA SER A 21 3.11 -7.93 -1.35
C SER A 21 1.68 -7.48 -1.10
N LEU A 22 0.79 -7.81 -2.03
CA LEU A 22 -0.65 -7.62 -1.90
C LEU A 22 -1.28 -9.03 -1.81
N PHE A 23 -1.64 -9.48 -0.61
CA PHE A 23 -1.88 -10.91 -0.34
C PHE A 23 -3.22 -11.46 -0.90
N ASP A 24 -4.21 -10.60 -1.18
CA ASP A 24 -5.57 -11.03 -1.56
C ASP A 24 -5.95 -10.76 -3.02
N PHE A 25 -5.01 -10.28 -3.84
CA PHE A 25 -5.30 -10.19 -5.27
C PHE A 25 -5.21 -11.60 -5.89
N LYS A 26 -6.35 -12.25 -5.99
CA LYS A 26 -6.45 -13.49 -6.77
C LYS A 26 -6.20 -13.14 -8.23
N GLY A 27 -5.13 -13.71 -8.80
CA GLY A 27 -4.73 -13.43 -10.17
C GLY A 27 -5.80 -13.77 -11.21
N PRO A 28 -5.60 -13.41 -12.50
CA PRO A 28 -4.39 -12.80 -13.06
C PRO A 28 -4.12 -11.40 -12.52
N ILE A 29 -2.84 -11.05 -12.29
CA ILE A 29 -2.40 -9.74 -11.75
C ILE A 29 -3.19 -8.65 -12.47
N GLU A 30 -4.13 -8.03 -11.78
CA GLU A 30 -5.01 -7.06 -12.41
C GLU A 30 -4.18 -5.82 -12.74
N GLN A 31 -4.54 -5.13 -13.82
CA GLN A 31 -3.85 -3.88 -14.21
C GLN A 31 -3.84 -2.85 -13.05
N GLU A 32 -4.82 -2.95 -12.15
CA GLU A 32 -4.92 -2.21 -10.89
C GLU A 32 -3.73 -2.46 -9.94
N GLU A 33 -3.35 -3.72 -9.69
CA GLU A 33 -2.19 -4.09 -8.86
C GLU A 33 -0.90 -3.49 -9.41
N VAL A 34 -0.70 -3.61 -10.72
CA VAL A 34 0.47 -3.08 -11.41
C VAL A 34 0.53 -1.55 -11.23
N ASN A 35 -0.61 -0.88 -11.27
CA ASN A 35 -0.70 0.57 -11.10
C ASN A 35 -0.37 0.99 -9.66
N ILE A 36 -0.87 0.26 -8.66
CA ILE A 36 -0.56 0.48 -7.25
C ILE A 36 0.95 0.33 -7.00
N ILE A 37 1.54 -0.78 -7.44
CA ILE A 37 2.98 -1.05 -7.29
C ILE A 37 3.81 0.04 -7.99
N LYS A 38 3.42 0.45 -9.20
CA LYS A 38 4.09 1.55 -9.92
C LYS A 38 3.99 2.88 -9.17
N LYS A 39 2.84 3.20 -8.58
CA LYS A 39 2.65 4.43 -7.79
C LYS A 39 3.57 4.43 -6.56
N ILE A 40 3.58 3.36 -5.78
CA ILE A 40 4.43 3.24 -4.58
C ILE A 40 5.92 3.32 -4.98
N LYS A 41 6.36 2.59 -6.01
CA LYS A 41 7.75 2.67 -6.51
C LYS A 41 8.14 4.08 -6.97
N ARG A 42 7.23 4.84 -7.57
CA ARG A 42 7.49 6.24 -7.96
C ARG A 42 7.69 7.14 -6.74
N ILE A 43 6.90 6.96 -5.69
CA ILE A 43 7.04 7.69 -4.43
C ILE A 43 8.42 7.38 -3.81
N ILE A 44 8.75 6.10 -3.62
CA ILE A 44 10.05 5.67 -3.05
C ILE A 44 11.23 6.23 -3.86
N LYS A 45 11.18 6.19 -5.19
CA LYS A 45 12.26 6.73 -6.03
C LYS A 45 12.40 8.25 -5.97
N ARG A 46 11.32 8.98 -5.69
CA ARG A 46 11.31 10.44 -5.66
C ARG A 46 11.95 11.01 -4.39
N TYR A 47 11.89 10.28 -3.27
CA TYR A 47 12.31 10.79 -1.97
C TYR A 47 13.46 9.95 -1.40
N LYS A 48 14.61 10.59 -1.14
CA LYS A 48 15.84 9.95 -0.59
C LYS A 48 15.70 9.46 0.86
N LYS A 49 14.80 10.07 1.62
CA LYS A 49 14.40 9.66 2.97
C LYS A 49 12.89 9.66 3.00
N LEU A 50 12.31 8.52 3.32
CA LEU A 50 10.87 8.30 3.28
C LEU A 50 10.53 7.49 4.52
N ASP A 51 9.81 8.11 5.45
CA ASP A 51 9.19 7.37 6.54
C ASP A 51 7.83 6.82 6.11
N GLU A 52 7.26 5.95 6.94
CA GLU A 52 6.00 5.27 6.65
C GLU A 52 4.83 6.25 6.52
N GLU A 53 4.78 7.27 7.38
CA GLU A 53 3.68 8.24 7.42
C GLU A 53 3.66 9.08 6.13
N PHE A 54 4.84 9.50 5.67
CA PHE A 54 5.00 10.22 4.42
C PHE A 54 4.59 9.37 3.21
N LEU A 55 4.98 8.08 3.16
CA LEU A 55 4.56 7.17 2.09
C LEU A 55 3.03 7.07 2.01
N ILE A 56 2.37 6.91 3.16
CA ILE A 56 0.92 6.77 3.26
C ILE A 56 0.23 8.04 2.79
N ASN A 57 0.68 9.21 3.26
CA ASN A 57 0.10 10.50 2.90
C ASN A 57 0.26 10.80 1.40
N GLU A 58 1.45 10.58 0.83
CA GLU A 58 1.69 10.79 -0.60
C GLU A 58 0.90 9.79 -1.47
N PHE A 59 0.78 8.54 -1.03
CA PHE A 59 0.02 7.54 -1.76
C PHE A 59 -1.48 7.88 -1.76
N ASN A 60 -2.03 8.22 -0.59
CA ASN A 60 -3.44 8.56 -0.42
C ASN A 60 -3.82 9.86 -1.13
N THR A 61 -2.85 10.74 -1.38
CA THR A 61 -3.05 11.93 -2.20
C THR A 61 -3.27 11.54 -3.66
N GLY A 62 -4.48 11.80 -4.17
CA GLY A 62 -4.84 11.52 -5.57
C GLY A 62 -4.86 10.03 -5.91
N SER A 63 -5.25 9.16 -4.98
CA SER A 63 -5.59 7.77 -5.27
C SER A 63 -7.05 7.50 -4.93
N GLU A 64 -7.69 6.66 -5.73
CA GLU A 64 -8.97 6.01 -5.38
C GLU A 64 -8.79 4.96 -4.25
N TYR A 65 -7.53 4.56 -3.97
CA TYR A 65 -7.17 3.65 -2.91
C TYR A 65 -6.69 4.40 -1.67
N LYS A 66 -6.85 3.79 -0.49
CA LYS A 66 -6.28 4.30 0.76
C LYS A 66 -5.43 3.24 1.44
N ILE A 67 -4.19 3.58 1.76
CA ILE A 67 -3.37 2.81 2.69
C ILE A 67 -3.76 3.23 4.11
N VAL A 68 -4.13 2.26 4.93
CA VAL A 68 -4.45 2.44 6.35
C VAL A 68 -3.51 1.57 7.19
N LYS A 69 -2.89 2.18 8.19
CA LYS A 69 -2.10 1.47 9.19
C LYS A 69 -3.06 0.94 10.26
N VAL A 70 -3.14 -0.38 10.41
CA VAL A 70 -3.89 -0.97 11.52
C VAL A 70 -2.95 -1.22 12.68
N PRO A 71 -3.21 -0.62 13.86
CA PRO A 71 -2.44 -0.93 15.05
C PRO A 71 -2.65 -2.40 15.37
N PHE A 72 -1.57 -3.13 15.62
CA PHE A 72 -1.67 -4.40 16.33
C PHE A 72 -2.08 -4.06 17.76
N GLU A 73 -3.38 -4.10 18.04
CA GLU A 73 -3.79 -4.31 19.42
C GLU A 73 -3.37 -5.75 19.77
N ASN A 74 -2.52 -5.89 20.80
CA ASN A 74 -2.27 -7.19 21.37
C ASN A 74 -3.63 -7.76 21.76
N ALA A 75 -4.09 -8.78 21.02
CA ALA A 75 -5.24 -9.57 21.41
C ALA A 75 -4.94 -10.07 22.83
N SER A 76 -5.62 -9.46 23.79
CA SER A 76 -5.49 -9.75 25.21
C SER A 76 -6.24 -11.04 25.53
#